data_AF-A0A550H2E6-F1
#
_entry.id   AF-A0A550H2E6-F1
#
_cell.length_a   1.000
_cell.length_b   1.000
_cell.length_c   1.000
_cell.angle_alpha   90.00
_cell.angle_beta   90.00
_cell.angle_gamma   90.00
#
_symmetry.space_group_name_H-M   'P 1'
#
loop_
_entity.id
_entity.type
_entity.pdbx_description
1 polymer ?
#
loop_
_entity_poly.entity_id
_entity_poly.type
_entity_poly.pdbx_seq_one_letter_code
_entity_poly.pdbx_strand_id
1 'polypeptide(L)'
;MSRFRTIIALVVILLVFLNVVASPVWAEQSNASTAISSAKNRILDCYNAVKDAEAAGANITTLAATLDEAGALLSQAELAYAAKDFSTSFNLATQSLNRLNNFVDEANTSMEVAIQQQNIDFLINVVGSIIGTLAVIIAGFAVWRFLKKKYEKTEVYANESPRV
;
A
#
# COMPACT_ATOMS: atom_id res chain seq x y z
N MET A 1 5.79 -71.25 26.65
CA MET A 1 6.33 -69.90 26.95
C MET A 1 7.03 -69.21 25.77
N SER A 2 7.72 -69.91 24.86
CA SER A 2 8.41 -69.28 23.70
C SER A 2 7.47 -68.64 22.66
N ARG A 3 6.28 -69.23 22.43
CA ARG A 3 5.28 -68.69 21.48
C ARG A 3 4.56 -67.42 21.99
N PHE A 4 4.42 -67.27 23.31
CA PHE A 4 3.83 -66.07 23.90
C PHE A 4 4.80 -64.87 23.85
N ARG A 5 6.10 -65.12 24.09
CA ARG A 5 7.15 -64.10 23.99
C ARG A 5 7.34 -63.58 22.55
N THR A 6 7.18 -64.45 21.55
CA THR A 6 7.28 -64.06 20.13
C THR A 6 6.07 -63.25 19.67
N ILE A 7 4.86 -63.57 20.14
CA ILE A 7 3.66 -62.76 19.88
C ILE A 7 3.79 -61.36 20.50
N ILE A 8 4.25 -61.26 21.76
CA ILE A 8 4.47 -59.96 22.41
C ILE A 8 5.53 -59.14 21.64
N ALA A 9 6.63 -59.76 21.24
CA ALA A 9 7.66 -59.08 20.46
C ALA A 9 7.13 -58.55 19.12
N LEU A 10 6.30 -59.32 18.41
CA LEU A 10 5.66 -58.89 17.17
C LEU A 10 4.68 -57.72 17.38
N VAL A 11 3.90 -57.74 18.46
CA VAL A 11 2.97 -56.65 18.80
C VAL A 11 3.72 -55.37 19.15
N VAL A 12 4.83 -55.47 19.90
CA VAL A 12 5.68 -54.32 20.23
C VAL A 12 6.34 -53.74 18.98
N ILE A 13 6.85 -54.58 18.07
CA ILE A 13 7.41 -54.13 16.79
C ILE A 13 6.34 -53.45 15.93
N LEU A 14 5.14 -54.00 15.84
CA LEU A 14 4.02 -53.40 15.11
C LEU A 14 3.62 -52.03 15.68
N LEU A 15 3.56 -51.90 17.01
CA LEU A 15 3.29 -50.63 17.69
C LEU A 15 4.38 -49.58 17.43
N VAL A 16 5.65 -49.97 17.44
CA VAL A 16 6.77 -49.06 17.13
C VAL A 16 6.70 -48.57 15.69
N PHE A 17 6.39 -49.45 14.72
CA PHE A 17 6.22 -49.07 13.33
C PHE A 17 5.06 -48.08 13.10
N LEU A 18 3.94 -48.25 13.80
CA LEU A 18 2.80 -47.33 13.71
C LEU A 18 3.12 -45.92 14.25
N ASN A 19 3.96 -45.83 15.29
CA ASN A 19 4.33 -44.54 15.88
C ASN A 19 5.35 -43.74 15.01
N VAL A 20 6.22 -44.44 14.28
CA VAL A 20 7.24 -43.80 13.42
C VAL A 20 6.64 -43.24 12.13
N VAL A 21 5.60 -43.86 11.57
CA VAL A 21 5.00 -43.41 10.30
C VAL A 21 3.96 -42.30 10.48
N ALA A 22 3.31 -42.23 11.63
CA ALA A 22 2.28 -41.21 11.89
C ALA A 22 2.87 -39.82 12.21
N SER A 23 4.07 -39.73 12.77
CA SER A 23 4.64 -38.47 13.25
C SER A 23 4.98 -37.41 12.17
N PRO A 24 5.57 -37.75 11.00
CA PRO A 24 5.96 -36.72 10.03
C PRO A 24 4.77 -36.05 9.32
N VAL A 25 3.75 -36.83 8.95
CA VAL A 25 2.58 -36.31 8.19
C VAL A 25 1.76 -35.33 9.02
N TRP A 26 1.60 -35.58 10.32
CA TRP A 26 0.84 -34.70 11.20
C TRP A 26 1.57 -33.37 11.48
N ALA A 27 2.90 -33.41 11.56
CA ALA A 27 3.71 -32.20 11.70
C ALA A 27 3.63 -31.31 10.44
N GLU A 28 3.71 -31.91 9.25
CA GLU A 28 3.58 -31.19 7.98
C GLU A 28 2.19 -30.58 7.79
N GLN A 29 1.13 -31.33 8.12
CA GLN A 29 -0.24 -30.84 8.05
C GLN A 29 -0.46 -29.63 8.99
N SER A 30 0.03 -29.71 10.23
CA SER A 30 -0.05 -28.61 11.19
C SER A 30 0.65 -27.36 10.66
N ASN A 31 1.88 -27.52 10.16
CA ASN A 31 2.68 -26.40 9.64
C ASN A 31 2.00 -25.74 8.43
N ALA A 32 1.46 -26.52 7.49
CA ALA A 32 0.75 -26.02 6.33
C ALA A 32 -0.52 -25.24 6.73
N SER A 33 -1.31 -25.78 7.65
CA SER A 33 -2.52 -25.12 8.17
C SER A 33 -2.21 -23.79 8.88
N THR A 34 -1.16 -23.76 9.70
CA THR A 34 -0.69 -22.53 10.35
C THR A 34 -0.23 -21.51 9.31
N ALA A 35 0.56 -21.91 8.32
CA ALA A 35 1.04 -21.02 7.27
C ALA A 35 -0.11 -20.41 6.44
N ILE A 36 -1.11 -21.20 6.06
CA ILE A 36 -2.34 -20.70 5.40
C ILE A 36 -3.06 -19.68 6.27
N SER A 37 -3.22 -19.97 7.56
CA SER A 37 -3.91 -19.06 8.49
C SER A 37 -3.15 -17.74 8.65
N SER A 38 -1.82 -17.80 8.76
CA SER A 38 -0.96 -16.61 8.79
C SER A 38 -1.06 -15.80 7.49
N ALA A 39 -1.05 -16.46 6.32
CA ALA A 39 -1.20 -15.80 5.02
C ALA A 39 -2.57 -15.10 4.89
N LYS A 40 -3.66 -15.75 5.34
CA LYS A 40 -5.00 -15.14 5.37
C LYS A 40 -5.04 -13.86 6.20
N ASN A 41 -4.53 -13.93 7.43
CA ASN A 41 -4.50 -12.76 8.31
C ASN A 41 -3.67 -11.64 7.70
N ARG A 42 -2.52 -11.98 7.10
CA ARG A 42 -1.67 -10.98 6.44
C ARG A 42 -2.32 -10.32 5.23
N ILE A 43 -3.06 -11.08 4.41
CA ILE A 43 -3.85 -10.52 3.29
C ILE A 43 -4.91 -9.56 3.81
N LEU A 44 -5.60 -9.89 4.92
CA LEU A 44 -6.57 -8.99 5.53
C LEU A 44 -5.93 -7.69 6.02
N ASP A 45 -4.77 -7.77 6.66
CA ASP A 45 -4.02 -6.57 7.09
C ASP A 45 -3.61 -5.72 5.89
N CYS A 46 -3.10 -6.34 4.82
CA CYS A 46 -2.70 -5.64 3.60
C CYS A 46 -3.90 -5.01 2.90
N TYR A 47 -5.05 -5.70 2.85
CA TYR A 47 -6.28 -5.16 2.30
C TYR A 47 -6.75 -3.89 3.05
N ASN A 48 -6.69 -3.91 4.38
CA ASN A 48 -7.00 -2.72 5.18
C ASN A 48 -6.01 -1.58 4.90
N ALA A 49 -4.72 -1.88 4.76
CA ALA A 49 -3.72 -0.87 4.40
C ALA A 49 -3.94 -0.27 3.00
N VAL A 50 -4.32 -1.08 2.00
CA VAL A 50 -4.71 -0.57 0.66
C VAL A 50 -5.92 0.35 0.76
N LYS A 51 -6.93 -0.04 1.54
CA LYS A 51 -8.14 0.76 1.74
C LYS A 51 -7.82 2.11 2.38
N ASP A 52 -6.93 2.13 3.38
CA ASP A 52 -6.52 3.38 4.03
C ASP A 52 -5.70 4.26 3.07
N ALA A 53 -4.82 3.67 2.26
CA ALA A 53 -4.08 4.38 1.23
C ALA A 53 -5.01 4.95 0.13
N GLU A 54 -6.01 4.19 -0.31
CA GLU A 54 -7.04 4.63 -1.26
C GLU A 54 -7.85 5.80 -0.70
N ALA A 55 -8.25 5.72 0.57
CA ALA A 55 -8.99 6.80 1.25
C ALA A 55 -8.17 8.10 1.33
N ALA A 56 -6.84 8.00 1.37
CA ALA A 56 -5.91 9.12 1.29
C ALA A 56 -5.62 9.60 -0.16
N GLY A 57 -6.22 8.97 -1.17
CA GLY A 57 -6.03 9.32 -2.59
C GLY A 57 -4.76 8.75 -3.23
N ALA A 58 -4.14 7.75 -2.60
CA ALA A 58 -2.95 7.09 -3.16
C ALA A 58 -3.29 6.22 -4.37
N ASN A 59 -2.33 6.08 -5.28
CA ASN A 59 -2.46 5.15 -6.40
C ASN A 59 -2.27 3.71 -5.90
N ILE A 60 -3.36 2.96 -5.86
CA ILE A 60 -3.38 1.57 -5.39
C ILE A 60 -3.14 0.53 -6.49
N THR A 61 -2.88 0.92 -7.74
CA THR A 61 -2.84 -0.03 -8.88
C THR A 61 -1.77 -1.12 -8.68
N THR A 62 -0.58 -0.74 -8.25
CA THR A 62 0.53 -1.65 -7.99
C THR A 62 0.27 -2.50 -6.74
N LEU A 63 -0.27 -1.87 -5.68
CA LEU A 63 -0.65 -2.53 -4.43
C LEU A 63 -1.74 -3.58 -4.65
N ALA A 64 -2.75 -3.27 -5.45
CA ALA A 64 -3.85 -4.18 -5.80
C ALA A 64 -3.34 -5.37 -6.63
N ALA A 65 -2.44 -5.14 -7.60
CA ALA A 65 -1.83 -6.22 -8.38
C ALA A 65 -1.04 -7.19 -7.49
N THR A 66 -0.23 -6.68 -6.56
CA THR A 66 0.51 -7.52 -5.60
C THR A 66 -0.42 -8.30 -4.67
N LEU A 67 -1.53 -7.70 -4.24
CA LEU A 67 -2.53 -8.38 -3.41
C LEU A 67 -3.24 -9.51 -4.18
N ASP A 68 -3.53 -9.30 -5.46
CA ASP A 68 -4.12 -10.32 -6.35
C ASP A 68 -3.16 -11.51 -6.55
N GLU A 69 -1.88 -11.25 -6.82
CA GLU A 69 -0.85 -12.28 -6.92
C GLU A 69 -0.72 -13.09 -5.61
N ALA A 70 -0.71 -12.42 -4.46
CA ALA A 70 -0.63 -13.07 -3.15
C ALA A 70 -1.90 -13.90 -2.85
N GLY A 71 -3.07 -13.41 -3.25
CA GLY A 71 -4.35 -14.12 -3.14
C GLY A 71 -4.40 -15.38 -4.01
N ALA A 72 -3.88 -15.30 -5.25
CA ALA A 72 -3.78 -16.43 -6.15
C ALA A 72 -2.86 -17.53 -5.58
N LEU A 73 -1.74 -17.15 -4.96
CA LEU A 73 -0.84 -18.09 -4.26
C LEU A 73 -1.52 -18.76 -3.06
N LEU A 74 -2.29 -18.00 -2.27
CA LEU A 74 -3.03 -18.55 -1.14
C LEU A 74 -4.10 -19.55 -1.61
N SER A 75 -4.84 -19.23 -2.68
CA SER A 75 -5.84 -20.14 -3.24
C SER A 75 -5.21 -21.46 -3.69
N GLN A 76 -4.04 -21.41 -4.34
CA GLN A 76 -3.28 -22.61 -4.71
C GLN A 76 -2.78 -23.37 -3.47
N ALA A 77 -2.38 -22.67 -2.40
CA ALA A 77 -1.97 -23.29 -1.15
C ALA A 77 -3.13 -24.07 -0.48
N GLU A 78 -4.35 -23.54 -0.53
CA GLU A 78 -5.55 -24.23 -0.02
C GLU A 78 -5.92 -25.44 -0.86
N LEU A 79 -5.79 -25.36 -2.18
CA LEU A 79 -6.00 -26.50 -3.08
C LEU A 79 -4.99 -27.62 -2.81
N ALA A 80 -3.71 -27.28 -2.65
CA ALA A 80 -2.67 -28.23 -2.27
C ALA A 80 -2.95 -28.88 -0.90
N TYR A 81 -3.40 -28.08 0.07
CA TYR A 81 -3.82 -28.59 1.38
C TYR A 81 -4.98 -29.59 1.27
N ALA A 82 -5.99 -29.27 0.46
CA ALA A 82 -7.13 -30.16 0.20
C ALA A 82 -6.70 -31.46 -0.50
N ALA A 83 -5.68 -31.39 -1.37
CA ALA A 83 -5.05 -32.54 -2.02
C ALA A 83 -4.12 -33.35 -1.08
N LYS A 84 -3.99 -32.94 0.19
CA LYS A 84 -3.04 -33.50 1.19
C LYS A 84 -1.56 -33.33 0.81
N ASP A 85 -1.26 -32.42 -0.11
CA ASP A 85 0.10 -32.00 -0.40
C ASP A 85 0.48 -30.83 0.52
N PHE A 86 0.84 -31.19 1.76
CA PHE A 86 1.15 -30.22 2.81
C PHE A 86 2.47 -29.48 2.55
N SER A 87 3.43 -30.11 1.87
CA SER A 87 4.71 -29.47 1.53
C SER A 87 4.50 -28.34 0.52
N THR A 88 3.79 -28.61 -0.58
CA THR A 88 3.45 -27.60 -1.57
C THR A 88 2.56 -26.51 -0.98
N SER A 89 1.59 -26.89 -0.16
CA SER A 89 0.72 -25.95 0.55
C SER A 89 1.51 -24.98 1.44
N PHE A 90 2.43 -25.49 2.25
CA PHE A 90 3.29 -24.67 3.11
C PHE A 90 4.16 -23.71 2.30
N ASN A 91 4.75 -24.19 1.20
CA ASN A 91 5.62 -23.39 0.34
C ASN A 91 4.83 -22.25 -0.33
N LEU A 92 3.67 -22.55 -0.92
CA LEU A 92 2.81 -21.55 -1.55
C LEU A 92 2.29 -20.51 -0.56
N ALA A 93 1.88 -20.92 0.64
CA ALA A 93 1.47 -19.99 1.70
C ALA A 93 2.63 -19.08 2.14
N THR A 94 3.84 -19.63 2.25
CA THR A 94 5.04 -18.85 2.57
C THR A 94 5.42 -17.89 1.44
N GLN A 95 5.27 -18.29 0.18
CA GLN A 95 5.47 -17.41 -0.96
C GLN A 95 4.46 -16.25 -0.97
N SER A 96 3.19 -16.52 -0.66
CA SER A 96 2.16 -15.48 -0.48
C SER A 96 2.58 -14.48 0.60
N LEU A 97 3.02 -14.95 1.77
CA LEU A 97 3.56 -14.10 2.84
C LEU A 97 4.77 -13.27 2.38
N ASN A 98 5.71 -13.88 1.65
CA ASN A 98 6.89 -13.19 1.16
C ASN A 98 6.56 -12.11 0.12
N ARG A 99 5.49 -12.29 -0.68
CA ARG A 99 5.00 -11.25 -1.58
C ARG A 99 4.37 -10.07 -0.86
N LEU A 100 3.86 -10.31 0.34
CA LEU A 100 3.30 -9.28 1.22
C LEU A 100 4.35 -8.70 2.20
N ASN A 101 5.62 -9.10 2.08
CA ASN A 101 6.70 -8.44 2.79
C ASN A 101 6.91 -7.04 2.20
N ASN A 102 7.10 -6.05 3.08
CA ASN A 102 7.21 -4.62 2.73
C ASN A 102 5.96 -4.00 2.09
N PHE A 103 4.87 -4.76 1.92
CA PHE A 103 3.62 -4.26 1.33
C PHE A 103 3.04 -3.07 2.12
N VAL A 104 3.06 -3.18 3.45
CA VAL A 104 2.59 -2.11 4.34
C VAL A 104 3.46 -0.86 4.20
N ASP A 105 4.76 -1.02 3.99
CA ASP A 105 5.69 0.11 3.82
C ASP A 105 5.47 0.79 2.45
N GLU A 106 5.24 0.01 1.39
CA GLU A 106 4.87 0.54 0.07
C GLU A 106 3.51 1.26 0.09
N ALA A 107 2.53 0.72 0.83
CA ALA A 107 1.22 1.34 1.02
C ALA A 107 1.36 2.69 1.74
N ASN A 108 2.14 2.72 2.83
CA ASN A 108 2.40 3.93 3.59
C ASN A 108 3.16 4.98 2.77
N THR A 109 4.15 4.56 1.99
CA THR A 109 4.91 5.46 1.11
C THR A 109 4.00 6.07 0.04
N SER A 110 3.13 5.27 -0.56
CA SER A 110 2.17 5.75 -1.56
C SER A 110 1.15 6.73 -0.98
N MET A 111 0.71 6.47 0.26
CA MET A 111 -0.14 7.39 1.04
C MET A 111 0.58 8.72 1.34
N GLU A 112 1.83 8.67 1.80
CA GLU A 112 2.61 9.88 2.10
C GLU A 112 2.84 10.74 0.85
N VAL A 113 3.15 10.11 -0.29
CA VAL A 113 3.27 10.79 -1.58
C VAL A 113 1.95 11.46 -1.96
N ALA A 114 0.81 10.79 -1.79
CA ALA A 114 -0.50 11.37 -2.11
C ALA A 114 -0.83 12.60 -1.24
N ILE A 115 -0.59 12.51 0.07
CA ILE A 115 -0.78 13.63 1.01
C ILE A 115 0.14 14.80 0.66
N GLN A 116 1.40 14.50 0.32
CA GLN A 116 2.38 15.53 -0.02
C GLN A 116 2.05 16.21 -1.35
N GLN A 117 1.63 15.45 -2.36
CA GLN A 117 1.18 15.98 -3.65
C GLN A 117 0.00 16.94 -3.47
N GLN A 118 -1.00 16.55 -2.66
CA GLN A 118 -2.16 17.38 -2.34
C GLN A 118 -1.75 18.70 -1.68
N ASN A 119 -0.78 18.66 -0.76
CA ASN A 119 -0.28 19.87 -0.09
C ASN A 119 0.52 20.78 -1.03
N ILE A 120 1.36 20.24 -1.91
CA ILE A 120 2.14 21.04 -2.86
C ILE A 120 1.23 21.71 -3.89
N ASP A 121 0.27 20.98 -4.43
CA ASP A 121 -0.69 21.53 -5.39
C ASP A 121 -1.53 22.63 -4.75
N PHE A 122 -1.95 22.45 -3.49
CA PHE A 122 -2.66 23.48 -2.75
C PHE A 122 -1.78 24.71 -2.51
N LEU A 123 -0.52 24.53 -2.10
CA LEU A 123 0.38 25.64 -1.82
C LEU A 123 0.66 26.46 -3.08
N ILE A 124 1.00 25.80 -4.19
CA ILE A 124 1.35 26.51 -5.44
C ILE A 124 0.11 27.17 -6.05
N ASN A 125 -1.01 26.47 -6.19
CA ASN A 125 -2.19 27.05 -6.82
C ASN A 125 -2.84 28.12 -5.95
N VAL A 126 -3.03 27.87 -4.65
CA VAL A 126 -3.79 28.78 -3.79
C VAL A 126 -2.91 29.97 -3.38
N VAL A 127 -1.74 29.71 -2.82
CA VAL A 127 -0.85 30.79 -2.34
C VAL A 127 -0.26 31.56 -3.52
N GLY A 128 0.13 30.87 -4.59
CA GLY A 128 0.62 31.50 -5.82
C GLY A 128 -0.42 32.39 -6.49
N SER A 129 -1.69 31.95 -6.57
CA SER A 129 -2.77 32.76 -7.13
C SER A 129 -3.09 34.00 -6.29
N ILE A 130 -3.10 33.87 -4.95
CA ILE A 130 -3.33 35.02 -4.06
C ILE A 130 -2.22 36.06 -4.23
N ILE A 131 -0.96 35.65 -4.19
CA ILE A 131 0.19 36.56 -4.35
C ILE A 131 0.18 37.18 -5.75
N GLY A 132 -0.07 36.38 -6.79
CA GLY A 132 -0.16 36.85 -8.17
C GLY A 132 -1.25 37.90 -8.36
N THR A 133 -2.43 37.66 -7.80
CA THR A 133 -3.57 38.60 -7.86
C THR A 133 -3.23 39.92 -7.16
N LEU A 134 -2.64 39.87 -5.97
CA LEU A 134 -2.21 41.06 -5.24
C LEU A 134 -1.16 41.86 -6.01
N ALA A 135 -0.19 41.19 -6.63
CA ALA A 135 0.83 41.83 -7.44
C ALA A 135 0.22 42.58 -8.64
N VAL A 136 -0.75 41.97 -9.34
CA VAL A 136 -1.46 42.61 -10.46
C VAL A 136 -2.24 43.84 -10.00
N ILE A 137 -2.94 43.76 -8.85
CA ILE A 137 -3.67 44.91 -8.28
C ILE A 137 -2.71 46.06 -7.95
N ILE A 138 -1.58 45.77 -7.30
CA ILE A 138 -0.59 46.78 -6.91
C ILE A 138 0.03 47.42 -8.17
N ALA A 139 0.41 46.61 -9.16
CA ALA A 139 0.96 47.11 -10.42
C ALA A 139 -0.04 47.98 -11.17
N GLY A 140 -1.30 47.54 -11.28
CA GLY A 140 -2.38 48.31 -11.88
C GLY A 140 -2.60 49.65 -11.16
N PHE A 141 -2.61 49.64 -9.83
CA PHE A 141 -2.74 50.85 -9.03
C PHE A 141 -1.54 51.80 -9.20
N ALA A 142 -0.32 51.26 -9.26
CA ALA A 142 0.89 52.05 -9.49
C ALA A 142 0.87 52.71 -10.86
N VAL A 143 0.52 51.97 -11.91
CA VAL A 143 0.36 52.47 -13.28
C VAL A 143 -0.70 53.58 -13.33
N TRP A 144 -1.87 53.35 -12.72
CA TRP A 144 -2.94 54.34 -12.63
C TRP A 144 -2.47 55.63 -11.95
N ARG A 145 -1.78 55.51 -10.81
CA ARG A 145 -1.25 56.65 -10.06
C ARG A 145 -0.21 57.43 -10.88
N PHE A 146 0.64 56.72 -11.64
CA PHE A 146 1.66 57.33 -12.48
C PHE A 146 1.04 58.08 -13.66
N LEU A 147 0.03 57.49 -14.31
CA LEU A 147 -0.74 58.13 -15.38
C LEU A 147 -1.44 59.39 -14.87
N LYS A 148 -2.20 59.30 -13.76
CA LYS A 148 -2.91 60.46 -13.19
C LYS A 148 -1.98 61.63 -12.91
N LYS A 149 -0.82 61.37 -12.29
CA LYS A 149 0.19 62.40 -12.00
C LYS A 149 0.77 63.05 -13.26
N LYS A 150 0.81 62.32 -14.38
CA LYS A 150 1.30 62.84 -15.66
C LYS A 150 0.25 63.73 -16.35
N TYR A 151 -1.02 63.30 -16.36
CA TYR A 151 -2.12 64.07 -16.94
C TYR A 151 -2.40 65.38 -16.16
N GLU A 152 -2.39 65.35 -14.82
CA GLU A 152 -2.54 66.57 -14.01
C GLU A 152 -1.43 67.59 -14.29
N LYS A 153 -0.21 67.15 -14.59
CA LYS A 153 0.88 68.06 -14.99
C LYS A 153 0.64 68.64 -16.39
N THR A 154 0.17 67.84 -17.34
CA THR A 154 -0.06 68.30 -18.72
C THR A 154 -1.23 69.28 -18.84
N GLU A 155 -2.27 69.14 -18.03
CA GLU A 155 -3.42 70.06 -18.00
C GLU A 155 -3.04 71.46 -17.50
N VAL A 156 -2.12 71.54 -16.54
CA VAL A 156 -1.59 72.83 -16.02
C VAL A 156 -0.78 73.56 -17.10
N TYR A 157 0.00 72.86 -17.93
CA TYR A 157 0.73 73.50 -19.04
C TYR A 157 -0.15 73.86 -20.25
N ALA A 158 -1.31 73.23 -20.41
CA ALA A 158 -2.26 73.55 -21.48
C ALA A 158 -3.11 74.80 -21.17
N ASN A 159 -3.25 75.19 -19.90
CA ASN A 159 -4.02 76.38 -19.50
C ASN A 159 -3.20 77.69 -19.51
N GLU A 160 -1.87 77.59 -19.60
CA GLU A 160 -0.95 78.74 -19.65
C GLU A 160 -0.54 79.14 -21.08
N SER A 161 -1.07 78.50 -22.13
CA SER A 161 -0.80 79.00 -23.49
C SER A 161 -1.48 80.36 -23.66
N PRO A 162 -0.74 81.45 -23.95
CA PRO A 162 -1.34 82.76 -24.15
C PRO A 162 -2.31 82.69 -25.33
N ARG A 163 -3.56 83.10 -25.07
CA ARG A 163 -4.55 83.35 -26.12
C ARG A 163 -3.98 84.47 -27.01
N VAL A 164 -3.42 84.08 -28.15
CA VAL A 164 -3.21 84.97 -29.31
C VAL A 164 -4.54 85.25 -30.00
#